data_AF-A0A3D3GIP4-F1
#
_entry.id   AF-A0A3D3GIP4-F1
#
_cell.length_a   1.000
_cell.length_b   1.000
_cell.length_c   1.000
_cell.angle_alpha   90.00
_cell.angle_beta   90.00
_cell.angle_gamma   90.00
#
_symmetry.space_group_name_H-M   'P 1'
#
loop_
_entity.id
_entity.type
_entity.pdbx_description
1 polymer ?
#
loop_
_entity_poly.entity_id
_entity_poly.type
_entity_poly.pdbx_seq_one_letter_code
_entity_poly.pdbx_strand_id
1 'polypeptide(L)'
;MSKILVVGGAGYVGSATSAWLLDHGHEVWILDDLSTGHEELAMGGHLVEGQAGNREILRNLLSHEHFDCVMHFAAKSLVSESVRRPAEYFENNVIQTRELLNVMMETGTRRFIFSSTCSIFGDPGNKGINETLEKRPTNPYGETKLQVEKMMEQFAEERGLQGIALRYFNAAGAENKLRVGEWHDPETHLIPAVLRAALEGGTVQIYGTDYPTPDGTCIRDYVHVSDLASAHGAAMARLLASEEGPGKFEAFNLGSENGFSVREVVQACERAVGHTLSVTERGRRPADPPRLVADSSLAKEALGFKITHSLESIVKSALEWEKKRRALITTSRKAVFLDRDGTINEDPGYIADPDLIKVYDGVGRALAKLKEAGYLLIVISNQSGVARGLIPEGALDRVHARLNDILTASGAAPDYYELCLHRPEDHCECRKPKPKLIFNAAMKLGIDISESYMIGDKPSDIGTGKNAGCKGILLVRTGHGWETEKTLKPGEVDFVGDSLEEAANWILRQET
;
A
#
# COMPACT_ATOMS: atom_id res chain seq x y z
N MET A 1 12.38 -29.20 -9.94
CA MET A 1 12.86 -27.88 -9.53
C MET A 1 12.89 -27.02 -10.78
N SER A 2 12.24 -25.86 -10.76
CA SER A 2 12.13 -24.94 -11.91
C SER A 2 12.48 -23.53 -11.45
N LYS A 3 13.04 -22.71 -12.34
CA LYS A 3 13.39 -21.31 -12.10
C LYS A 3 12.28 -20.40 -12.63
N ILE A 4 11.67 -19.62 -11.75
CA ILE A 4 10.47 -18.84 -12.03
C ILE A 4 10.76 -17.36 -11.82
N LEU A 5 10.38 -16.54 -12.80
CA LEU A 5 10.36 -15.09 -12.65
C LEU A 5 8.95 -14.66 -12.24
N VAL A 6 8.83 -14.03 -11.08
CA VAL A 6 7.59 -13.46 -10.56
C VAL A 6 7.64 -11.95 -10.67
N VAL A 7 6.97 -11.42 -11.69
CA VAL A 7 6.87 -9.97 -11.94
C VAL A 7 5.75 -9.41 -11.07
N GLY A 8 6.02 -8.38 -10.27
CA GLY A 8 5.11 -7.92 -9.21
C GLY A 8 5.14 -8.82 -7.96
N GLY A 9 6.25 -9.52 -7.74
CA GLY A 9 6.41 -10.51 -6.68
C GLY A 9 6.56 -9.91 -5.27
N ALA A 10 6.78 -8.61 -5.13
CA ALA A 10 6.80 -7.91 -3.84
C ALA A 10 5.40 -7.36 -3.45
N GLY A 11 4.40 -7.53 -4.33
CA GLY A 11 3.00 -7.23 -4.04
C GLY A 11 2.27 -8.37 -3.32
N TYR A 12 0.98 -8.16 -3.00
CA TYR A 12 0.20 -9.10 -2.17
C TYR A 12 0.08 -10.53 -2.76
N VAL A 13 -0.53 -10.69 -3.93
CA VAL A 13 -0.73 -12.04 -4.52
C VAL A 13 0.58 -12.62 -5.07
N GLY A 14 1.46 -11.77 -5.59
CA GLY A 14 2.76 -12.17 -6.12
C GLY A 14 3.68 -12.74 -5.04
N SER A 15 3.73 -12.12 -3.86
CA SER A 15 4.53 -12.60 -2.72
C SER A 15 3.98 -13.90 -2.13
N ALA A 16 2.64 -14.04 -2.04
CA ALA A 16 2.02 -15.30 -1.62
C ALA A 16 2.32 -16.44 -2.60
N THR A 17 2.32 -16.15 -3.90
CA THR A 17 2.71 -17.12 -4.93
C THR A 17 4.19 -17.46 -4.84
N SER A 18 5.06 -16.47 -4.61
CA SER A 18 6.50 -16.68 -4.39
C SER A 18 6.77 -17.57 -3.17
N ALA A 19 6.07 -17.32 -2.06
CA ALA A 19 6.15 -18.14 -0.86
C ALA A 19 5.71 -19.60 -1.11
N TRP A 20 4.65 -19.80 -1.91
CA TRP A 20 4.20 -21.12 -2.33
C TRP A 20 5.26 -21.82 -3.20
N LEU A 21 5.84 -21.13 -4.18
CA LEU A 21 6.86 -21.67 -5.08
C LEU A 21 8.11 -22.12 -4.31
N LEU A 22 8.59 -21.30 -3.38
CA LEU A 22 9.73 -21.61 -2.52
C LEU A 22 9.46 -22.85 -1.65
N ASP A 23 8.26 -22.95 -1.07
CA ASP A 23 7.86 -24.12 -0.28
C ASP A 23 7.81 -25.42 -1.10
N HIS A 24 7.64 -25.32 -2.42
CA HIS A 24 7.62 -26.45 -3.36
C HIS A 24 8.99 -26.66 -4.05
N GLY A 25 10.05 -26.00 -3.56
CA GLY A 25 11.42 -26.21 -4.01
C GLY A 25 11.73 -25.61 -5.38
N HIS A 26 10.99 -24.59 -5.80
CA HIS A 26 11.32 -23.80 -6.99
C HIS A 26 12.31 -22.68 -6.64
N GLU A 27 13.12 -22.29 -7.61
CA GLU A 27 13.94 -21.08 -7.52
C GLU A 27 13.10 -19.88 -7.98
N VAL A 28 13.08 -18.81 -7.19
CA VAL A 28 12.23 -17.63 -7.44
C VAL A 28 13.08 -16.39 -7.60
N TRP A 29 12.90 -15.70 -8.72
CA TRP A 29 13.37 -14.34 -8.96
C TRP A 29 12.17 -13.41 -8.99
N ILE A 30 12.35 -12.19 -8.51
CA ILE A 30 11.29 -11.19 -8.42
C ILE A 30 11.72 -9.96 -9.20
N LEU A 31 10.85 -9.49 -10.10
CA LEU A 31 10.99 -8.19 -10.74
C LEU A 31 9.86 -7.29 -10.23
N ASP A 32 10.20 -6.25 -9.49
CA ASP A 32 9.21 -5.35 -8.88
C ASP A 32 9.78 -3.93 -8.80
N ASP A 33 8.97 -2.91 -9.03
CA ASP A 33 9.41 -1.51 -8.91
C ASP A 33 9.08 -0.91 -7.54
N LEU A 34 8.53 -1.71 -6.63
CA LEU A 34 8.15 -1.34 -5.27
C LEU A 34 7.18 -0.15 -5.20
N SER A 35 6.50 0.16 -6.31
CA SER A 35 5.54 1.27 -6.37
C SER A 35 4.36 1.05 -5.43
N THR A 36 3.91 -0.20 -5.29
CA THR A 36 2.92 -0.64 -4.31
C THR A 36 3.32 -1.92 -3.56
N GLY A 37 4.45 -2.53 -3.93
CA GLY A 37 5.05 -3.68 -3.25
C GLY A 37 5.98 -3.26 -2.12
N HIS A 38 6.43 -4.24 -1.32
CA HIS A 38 7.35 -4.01 -0.21
C HIS A 38 8.49 -5.03 -0.28
N GLU A 39 9.73 -4.58 -0.14
CA GLU A 39 10.92 -5.45 -0.20
C GLU A 39 10.84 -6.60 0.82
N GLU A 40 10.23 -6.35 1.99
CA GLU A 40 9.97 -7.34 3.04
C GLU A 40 9.13 -8.53 2.57
N LEU A 41 8.33 -8.35 1.51
CA LEU A 41 7.48 -9.39 0.94
C LEU A 41 8.18 -10.19 -0.18
N ALA A 42 9.41 -9.84 -0.59
CA ALA A 42 10.16 -10.58 -1.60
C ALA A 42 10.63 -11.97 -1.10
N MET A 43 10.56 -12.23 0.22
CA MET A 43 10.62 -13.56 0.83
C MET A 43 11.80 -14.45 0.39
N GLY A 44 13.02 -13.90 0.34
CA GLY A 44 14.22 -14.67 -0.01
C GLY A 44 14.34 -15.04 -1.49
N GLY A 45 13.42 -14.57 -2.33
CA GLY A 45 13.61 -14.53 -3.77
C GLY A 45 14.68 -13.51 -4.16
N HIS A 46 15.28 -13.70 -5.33
CA HIS A 46 16.25 -12.75 -5.88
C HIS A 46 15.51 -11.52 -6.42
N LEU A 47 15.46 -10.45 -5.61
CA LEU A 47 14.81 -9.21 -6.00
C LEU A 47 15.66 -8.42 -6.98
N VAL A 48 15.05 -8.07 -8.11
CA VAL A 48 15.54 -7.13 -9.11
C VAL A 48 14.58 -5.95 -9.12
N GLU A 49 15.04 -4.79 -8.65
CA GLU A 49 14.22 -3.59 -8.63
C GLU A 49 14.09 -3.00 -10.04
N GLY A 50 12.86 -2.85 -10.53
CA GLY A 50 12.60 -2.27 -11.84
C GLY A 50 11.20 -2.49 -12.38
N GLN A 51 10.82 -1.64 -13.32
CA GLN A 51 9.53 -1.72 -14.00
C GLN A 51 9.44 -2.95 -14.89
N ALA A 52 8.25 -3.56 -14.93
CA ALA A 52 7.96 -4.77 -15.70
C ALA A 52 8.24 -4.62 -17.21
N GLY A 53 8.20 -3.40 -17.73
CA GLY A 53 8.45 -3.08 -19.14
C GLY A 53 9.85 -2.53 -19.44
N ASN A 54 10.74 -2.43 -18.45
CA ASN A 54 12.08 -1.90 -18.67
C ASN A 54 12.90 -2.88 -19.52
N ARG A 55 13.07 -2.57 -20.80
CA ARG A 55 13.72 -3.46 -21.78
C ARG A 55 15.18 -3.79 -21.42
N GLU A 56 15.91 -2.88 -20.80
CA GLU A 56 17.30 -3.11 -20.43
C GLU A 56 17.39 -4.14 -19.30
N ILE A 57 16.59 -3.95 -18.24
CA ILE A 57 16.49 -4.89 -17.12
C ILE A 57 16.01 -6.25 -17.61
N LEU A 58 14.92 -6.27 -18.40
CA LEU A 58 14.36 -7.51 -18.95
C LEU A 58 15.35 -8.26 -19.81
N ARG A 59 16.08 -7.59 -20.70
CA ARG A 59 17.09 -8.24 -21.54
C ARG A 59 18.23 -8.77 -20.70
N ASN A 60 18.71 -7.99 -19.73
CA ASN A 60 19.77 -8.45 -18.84
C ASN A 60 19.32 -9.71 -18.09
N LEU A 61 18.13 -9.68 -17.50
CA LEU A 61 17.57 -10.76 -16.70
C LEU A 61 17.32 -12.02 -17.54
N LEU A 62 16.58 -11.90 -18.65
CA LEU A 62 16.13 -13.02 -19.46
C LEU A 62 17.21 -13.59 -20.42
N SER A 63 18.34 -12.90 -20.60
CA SER A 63 19.47 -13.41 -21.41
C SER A 63 20.56 -14.12 -20.60
N HIS A 64 20.75 -13.72 -19.34
CA HIS A 64 21.74 -14.36 -18.45
C HIS A 64 21.15 -15.54 -17.67
N GLU A 65 19.85 -15.50 -17.39
CA GLU A 65 19.15 -16.55 -16.65
C GLU A 65 18.13 -17.26 -17.54
N HIS A 66 18.04 -18.58 -17.40
CA HIS A 66 17.01 -19.38 -18.06
C HIS A 66 15.81 -19.58 -17.13
N PHE A 67 14.71 -18.90 -17.42
CA PHE A 67 13.43 -19.07 -16.70
C PHE A 67 12.53 -20.10 -17.39
N ASP A 68 12.02 -21.04 -16.60
CA ASP A 68 11.08 -22.05 -17.07
C ASP A 68 9.69 -21.46 -17.28
N CYS A 69 9.31 -20.44 -16.51
CA CYS A 69 8.04 -19.74 -16.58
C CYS A 69 8.13 -18.33 -15.98
N VAL A 70 7.36 -17.40 -16.54
CA VAL A 70 7.14 -16.06 -15.98
C VAL A 70 5.71 -15.96 -15.47
N MET A 71 5.54 -15.49 -14.23
CA MET A 71 4.24 -15.19 -13.61
C MET A 71 4.11 -13.68 -13.43
N HIS A 72 3.08 -13.08 -14.02
CA HIS A 72 2.90 -11.64 -14.07
C HIS A 72 1.74 -11.16 -13.19
N PHE A 73 2.11 -10.46 -12.12
CA PHE A 73 1.22 -9.81 -11.15
C PHE A 73 1.32 -8.28 -11.18
N ALA A 74 2.35 -7.70 -11.81
CA ALA A 74 2.58 -6.26 -11.82
C ALA A 74 1.51 -5.53 -12.65
N ALA A 75 0.51 -4.98 -11.98
CA ALA A 75 -0.53 -4.17 -12.57
C ALA A 75 -1.13 -3.21 -11.54
N LYS A 76 -1.41 -1.98 -11.96
CA LYS A 76 -2.30 -1.09 -11.21
C LYS A 76 -3.68 -1.72 -11.14
N SER A 77 -4.27 -1.79 -9.94
CA SER A 77 -5.49 -2.56 -9.66
C SER A 77 -6.68 -1.74 -9.16
N LEU A 78 -6.47 -0.49 -8.74
CA LEU A 78 -7.54 0.32 -8.13
C LEU A 78 -8.57 0.81 -9.17
N VAL A 79 -9.76 0.21 -9.19
CA VAL A 79 -10.82 0.54 -10.17
C VAL A 79 -11.15 2.04 -10.19
N SER A 80 -11.30 2.66 -9.01
CA SER A 80 -11.69 4.08 -8.93
C SER A 80 -10.60 5.04 -9.44
N GLU A 81 -9.33 4.68 -9.27
CA GLU A 81 -8.21 5.46 -9.79
C GLU A 81 -8.11 5.29 -11.32
N SER A 82 -8.37 4.08 -11.83
CA SER A 82 -8.34 3.81 -13.29
C SER A 82 -9.28 4.72 -14.09
N VAL A 83 -10.43 5.09 -13.52
CA VAL A 83 -11.38 6.01 -14.15
C VAL A 83 -10.84 7.45 -14.15
N ARG A 84 -10.12 7.85 -13.10
CA ARG A 84 -9.53 9.20 -12.98
C ARG A 84 -8.26 9.35 -13.81
N ARG A 85 -7.47 8.28 -13.94
CA ARG A 85 -6.14 8.26 -14.55
C ARG A 85 -5.99 7.10 -15.55
N PRO A 86 -6.84 7.01 -16.59
CA PRO A 86 -6.84 5.85 -17.49
C PRO A 86 -5.51 5.65 -18.22
N ALA A 87 -4.85 6.73 -18.66
CA ALA A 87 -3.58 6.65 -19.39
C ALA A 87 -2.48 5.93 -18.59
N GLU A 88 -2.40 6.19 -17.28
CA GLU A 88 -1.42 5.51 -16.41
C GLU A 88 -1.67 4.00 -16.31
N TYR A 89 -2.93 3.57 -16.38
CA TYR A 89 -3.28 2.15 -16.38
C TYR A 89 -2.94 1.48 -17.71
N PHE A 90 -3.18 2.14 -18.84
CA PHE A 90 -2.78 1.60 -20.14
C PHE A 90 -1.26 1.50 -20.26
N GLU A 91 -0.53 2.53 -19.83
CA GLU A 91 0.93 2.52 -19.83
C GLU A 91 1.46 1.37 -18.94
N ASN A 92 1.03 1.31 -17.68
CA ASN A 92 1.52 0.31 -16.75
C ASN A 92 1.07 -1.11 -17.09
N ASN A 93 -0.22 -1.32 -17.36
CA ASN A 93 -0.76 -2.68 -17.46
C ASN A 93 -0.63 -3.26 -18.88
N VAL A 94 -0.74 -2.43 -19.92
CA VAL A 94 -0.73 -2.91 -21.32
C VAL A 94 0.63 -2.73 -21.95
N ILE A 95 1.20 -1.52 -21.93
CA ILE A 95 2.45 -1.23 -22.63
C ILE A 95 3.63 -1.96 -21.98
N GLN A 96 3.76 -1.93 -20.66
CA GLN A 96 4.84 -2.67 -20.00
C GLN A 96 4.71 -4.20 -20.20
N THR A 97 3.50 -4.75 -20.15
CA THR A 97 3.27 -6.18 -20.42
C THR A 97 3.63 -6.56 -21.86
N ARG A 98 3.36 -5.67 -22.84
CA ARG A 98 3.79 -5.86 -24.23
C ARG A 98 5.32 -5.95 -24.33
N GLU A 99 6.04 -5.05 -23.65
CA GLU A 99 7.50 -5.08 -23.65
C GLU A 99 8.04 -6.34 -22.98
N LEU A 100 7.47 -6.76 -21.86
CA LEU A 100 7.78 -8.03 -21.20
C LEU A 100 7.61 -9.22 -22.16
N LEU A 101 6.44 -9.36 -22.78
CA LEU A 101 6.16 -10.44 -23.74
C LEU A 101 7.11 -10.38 -24.96
N ASN A 102 7.43 -9.20 -25.47
CA ASN A 102 8.38 -9.05 -26.57
C ASN A 102 9.77 -9.57 -26.19
N VAL A 103 10.32 -9.14 -25.05
CA VAL A 103 11.65 -9.59 -24.62
C VAL A 103 11.65 -11.09 -24.31
N MET A 104 10.58 -11.62 -23.67
CA MET A 104 10.41 -13.06 -23.47
C MET A 104 10.49 -13.85 -24.79
N MET A 105 9.84 -13.36 -25.86
CA MET A 105 9.93 -14.01 -27.17
C MET A 105 11.32 -13.86 -27.81
N GLU A 106 12.01 -12.72 -27.61
CA GLU A 106 13.38 -12.46 -28.08
C GLU A 106 14.39 -13.42 -27.43
N THR A 107 14.22 -13.74 -26.15
CA THR A 107 15.15 -14.58 -25.36
C THR A 107 14.75 -16.05 -25.28
N GLY A 108 13.56 -16.42 -25.77
CA GLY A 108 13.10 -17.81 -25.86
C GLY A 108 12.27 -18.30 -24.66
N THR A 109 11.95 -17.45 -23.68
CA THR A 109 11.05 -17.81 -22.59
C THR A 109 9.59 -17.78 -23.05
N ARG A 110 8.95 -18.94 -23.21
CA ARG A 110 7.61 -19.04 -23.84
C ARG A 110 6.44 -19.32 -22.90
N ARG A 111 6.67 -19.61 -21.62
CA ARG A 111 5.61 -19.95 -20.67
C ARG A 111 5.25 -18.75 -19.80
N PHE A 112 3.99 -18.31 -19.87
CA PHE A 112 3.53 -17.08 -19.23
C PHE A 112 2.21 -17.31 -18.49
N ILE A 113 2.18 -16.93 -17.21
CA ILE A 113 0.95 -16.92 -16.41
C ILE A 113 0.60 -15.48 -16.09
N PHE A 114 -0.63 -15.10 -16.38
CA PHE A 114 -1.12 -13.75 -16.17
C PHE A 114 -2.19 -13.71 -15.07
N SER A 115 -1.95 -12.88 -14.07
CA SER A 115 -2.96 -12.48 -13.09
C SER A 115 -3.97 -11.54 -13.75
N SER A 116 -5.10 -12.10 -14.21
CA SER A 116 -6.22 -11.38 -14.80
C SER A 116 -7.30 -11.09 -13.76
N THR A 117 -8.47 -10.63 -14.20
CA THR A 117 -9.59 -10.25 -13.33
C THR A 117 -10.92 -10.67 -13.93
N CYS A 118 -11.89 -11.00 -13.09
CA CYS A 118 -13.27 -11.14 -13.55
C CYS A 118 -13.94 -9.78 -13.88
N SER A 119 -13.31 -8.64 -13.60
CA SER A 119 -13.78 -7.32 -14.05
C SER A 119 -13.85 -7.18 -15.58
N ILE A 120 -13.20 -8.08 -16.34
CA ILE A 120 -13.31 -8.13 -17.81
C ILE A 120 -14.74 -8.43 -18.29
N PHE A 121 -15.57 -9.05 -17.45
CA PHE A 121 -16.94 -9.41 -17.81
C PHE A 121 -17.93 -8.26 -17.61
N GLY A 122 -17.56 -7.21 -16.85
CA GLY A 122 -18.44 -6.09 -16.55
C GLY A 122 -19.62 -6.47 -15.66
N ASP A 123 -20.82 -6.03 -16.04
CA ASP A 123 -22.06 -6.38 -15.35
C ASP A 123 -22.69 -7.64 -15.99
N PRO A 124 -22.66 -8.80 -15.31
CA PRO A 124 -23.23 -10.03 -15.83
C PRO A 124 -24.77 -10.06 -15.78
N GLY A 125 -25.41 -9.06 -15.17
CA GLY A 125 -26.83 -9.08 -14.83
C GLY A 125 -27.15 -10.27 -13.92
N ASN A 126 -28.11 -11.11 -14.33
CA ASN A 126 -28.51 -12.31 -13.60
C ASN A 126 -27.76 -13.58 -14.03
N LYS A 127 -26.77 -13.47 -14.92
CA LYS A 127 -26.00 -14.63 -15.41
C LYS A 127 -24.89 -14.99 -14.43
N GLY A 128 -24.55 -16.28 -14.37
CA GLY A 128 -23.30 -16.72 -13.75
C GLY A 128 -22.09 -16.21 -14.54
N ILE A 129 -20.95 -16.04 -13.86
CA ILE A 129 -19.72 -15.54 -14.47
C ILE A 129 -18.82 -16.74 -14.78
N ASN A 130 -19.02 -17.34 -15.95
CA ASN A 130 -18.15 -18.38 -16.51
C ASN A 130 -17.30 -17.85 -17.66
N GLU A 131 -16.36 -18.65 -18.16
CA GLU A 131 -15.40 -18.23 -19.19
C GLU A 131 -16.02 -17.95 -20.56
N THR A 132 -17.25 -18.41 -20.81
CA THR A 132 -17.98 -18.16 -22.07
C THR A 132 -18.80 -16.88 -22.06
N LEU A 133 -18.91 -16.22 -20.89
CA LEU A 133 -19.59 -14.94 -20.77
C LEU A 133 -18.89 -13.88 -21.63
N GLU A 134 -19.69 -13.00 -22.23
CA GLU A 134 -19.18 -11.91 -23.05
C GLU A 134 -18.31 -10.96 -22.22
N LYS A 135 -17.13 -10.61 -22.74
CA LYS A 135 -16.15 -9.75 -22.07
C LYS A 135 -16.46 -8.29 -22.39
N ARG A 136 -17.16 -7.60 -21.48
CA ARG A 136 -17.54 -6.17 -21.60
C ARG A 136 -17.15 -5.38 -20.35
N PRO A 137 -15.86 -5.05 -20.16
CA PRO A 137 -15.42 -4.32 -18.98
C PRO A 137 -16.10 -2.95 -18.90
N THR A 138 -16.44 -2.52 -17.68
CA THR A 138 -17.13 -1.26 -17.41
C THR A 138 -16.19 -0.14 -16.92
N ASN A 139 -14.90 -0.43 -16.82
CA ASN A 139 -13.90 0.49 -16.31
C ASN A 139 -12.52 0.27 -16.98
N PRO A 140 -11.63 1.28 -16.98
CA PRO A 140 -10.31 1.17 -17.61
C PRO A 140 -9.44 0.03 -17.07
N TYR A 141 -9.49 -0.26 -15.76
CA TYR A 141 -8.75 -1.40 -15.19
C TYR A 141 -9.14 -2.73 -15.87
N GLY A 142 -10.44 -3.04 -15.93
CA GLY A 142 -10.94 -4.24 -16.61
C GLY A 142 -10.57 -4.26 -18.10
N GLU A 143 -10.63 -3.10 -18.77
CA GLU A 143 -10.23 -2.98 -20.19
C GLU A 143 -8.76 -3.30 -20.40
N THR A 144 -7.86 -2.79 -19.55
CA THR A 144 -6.43 -3.10 -19.66
C THR A 144 -6.13 -4.59 -19.49
N LYS A 145 -6.80 -5.27 -18.54
CA LYS A 145 -6.65 -6.71 -18.33
C LYS A 145 -7.16 -7.52 -19.53
N LEU A 146 -8.30 -7.11 -20.12
CA LEU A 146 -8.83 -7.73 -21.33
C LEU A 146 -7.89 -7.54 -22.54
N GLN A 147 -7.27 -6.37 -22.68
CA GLN A 147 -6.30 -6.12 -23.76
C GLN A 147 -5.04 -6.99 -23.62
N VAL A 148 -4.56 -7.22 -22.40
CA VAL A 148 -3.46 -8.17 -22.17
C VAL A 148 -3.88 -9.60 -22.53
N GLU A 149 -5.08 -10.05 -22.17
CA GLU A 149 -5.55 -11.40 -22.57
C GLU A 149 -5.59 -11.56 -24.10
N LYS A 150 -6.13 -10.56 -24.82
CA LYS A 150 -6.14 -10.56 -26.29
C LYS A 150 -4.72 -10.55 -26.87
N MET A 151 -3.80 -9.83 -26.25
CA MET A 151 -2.40 -9.80 -26.66
C MET A 151 -1.74 -11.16 -26.44
N MET A 152 -2.02 -11.84 -25.33
CA MET A 152 -1.52 -13.20 -25.08
C MET A 152 -2.04 -14.19 -26.12
N GLU A 153 -3.32 -14.11 -26.49
CA GLU A 153 -3.93 -14.94 -27.55
C GLU A 153 -3.20 -14.73 -28.89
N GLN A 154 -2.96 -13.49 -29.29
CA GLN A 154 -2.18 -13.16 -30.50
C GLN A 154 -0.73 -13.67 -30.44
N PHE A 155 -0.05 -13.50 -29.30
CA PHE A 155 1.32 -14.00 -29.13
C PHE A 155 1.37 -15.54 -29.12
N ALA A 156 0.32 -16.21 -28.66
CA ALA A 156 0.21 -17.66 -28.75
C ALA A 156 0.13 -18.09 -30.23
N GLU A 157 -0.78 -17.50 -31.00
CA GLU A 157 -0.97 -17.82 -32.41
C GLU A 157 0.25 -17.50 -33.28
N GLU A 158 0.87 -16.33 -33.08
CA GLU A 158 1.91 -15.82 -33.98
C GLU A 158 3.34 -16.14 -33.54
N ARG A 159 3.57 -16.26 -32.23
CA ARG A 159 4.92 -16.27 -31.62
C ARG A 159 5.17 -17.49 -30.73
N GLY A 160 4.20 -18.41 -30.64
CA GLY A 160 4.34 -19.66 -29.90
C GLY A 160 4.29 -19.51 -28.37
N LEU A 161 3.66 -18.45 -27.85
CA LEU A 161 3.45 -18.28 -26.41
C LEU A 161 2.58 -19.42 -25.85
N GLN A 162 2.98 -19.97 -24.71
CA GLN A 162 2.18 -20.88 -23.88
C GLN A 162 1.65 -20.07 -22.69
N GLY A 163 0.43 -19.54 -22.84
CA GLY A 163 -0.17 -18.56 -21.95
C GLY A 163 -1.34 -19.10 -21.14
N ILE A 164 -1.39 -18.82 -19.83
CA ILE A 164 -2.58 -19.03 -18.99
C ILE A 164 -2.97 -17.72 -18.31
N ALA A 165 -4.22 -17.29 -18.45
CA ALA A 165 -4.80 -16.21 -17.66
C ALA A 165 -5.64 -16.76 -16.50
N LEU A 166 -5.41 -16.28 -15.28
CA LEU A 166 -6.19 -16.62 -14.09
C LEU A 166 -7.04 -15.42 -13.69
N ARG A 167 -8.36 -15.57 -13.73
CA ARG A 167 -9.34 -14.48 -13.51
C ARG A 167 -10.00 -14.64 -12.16
N TYR A 168 -9.87 -13.66 -11.28
CA TYR A 168 -10.52 -13.66 -9.97
C TYR A 168 -11.05 -12.26 -9.60
N PHE A 169 -11.90 -12.20 -8.58
CA PHE A 169 -12.41 -10.94 -8.02
C PHE A 169 -11.54 -10.44 -6.87
N ASN A 170 -11.82 -10.86 -5.64
CA ASN A 170 -11.12 -10.37 -4.45
C ASN A 170 -10.20 -11.46 -3.90
N ALA A 171 -8.89 -11.23 -3.97
CA ALA A 171 -7.93 -11.94 -3.15
C ALA A 171 -8.10 -11.48 -1.69
N ALA A 172 -8.07 -12.41 -0.74
CA ALA A 172 -8.29 -12.11 0.67
C ALA A 172 -7.50 -13.02 1.61
N GLY A 173 -7.37 -12.62 2.87
CA GLY A 173 -6.64 -13.38 3.89
C GLY A 173 -5.15 -13.04 3.93
N ALA A 174 -4.37 -14.01 4.37
CA ALA A 174 -2.91 -13.95 4.39
C ALA A 174 -2.34 -15.35 4.19
N GLU A 175 -1.08 -15.44 3.77
CA GLU A 175 -0.43 -16.73 3.53
C GLU A 175 -0.47 -17.63 4.77
N ASN A 176 -0.56 -18.94 4.59
CA ASN A 176 -0.86 -19.91 5.65
C ASN A 176 0.16 -19.89 6.80
N LYS A 177 1.44 -19.65 6.51
CA LYS A 177 2.51 -19.49 7.51
C LYS A 177 2.66 -18.03 7.99
N LEU A 178 1.75 -17.14 7.60
CA LEU A 178 1.71 -15.71 7.92
C LEU A 178 3.03 -15.00 7.61
N ARG A 179 3.75 -15.44 6.58
CA ARG A 179 4.98 -14.77 6.13
C ARG A 179 4.68 -13.52 5.34
N VAL A 180 3.60 -13.57 4.55
CA VAL A 180 3.14 -12.48 3.70
C VAL A 180 1.62 -12.33 3.82
N GLY A 181 1.15 -11.13 3.55
CA GLY A 181 -0.27 -10.81 3.50
C GLY A 181 -0.47 -9.44 2.88
N GLU A 182 -1.70 -8.96 2.90
CA GLU A 182 -2.05 -7.73 2.21
C GLU A 182 -1.44 -6.48 2.88
N TRP A 183 -0.78 -5.64 2.08
CA TRP A 183 -0.17 -4.40 2.55
C TRP A 183 -0.32 -3.29 1.50
N HIS A 184 -1.48 -2.64 1.49
CA HIS A 184 -1.75 -1.48 0.63
C HIS A 184 -1.89 -0.18 1.43
N ASP A 185 -1.47 0.93 0.82
CA ASP A 185 -1.73 2.29 1.26
C ASP A 185 -2.04 3.21 0.06
N PRO A 186 -3.26 3.76 -0.05
CA PRO A 186 -4.41 3.53 0.81
C PRO A 186 -5.00 2.12 0.65
N GLU A 187 -5.59 1.59 1.71
CA GLU A 187 -6.34 0.34 1.66
C GLU A 187 -7.76 0.56 1.14
N THR A 188 -8.16 -0.22 0.14
CA THR A 188 -9.47 -0.09 -0.52
C THR A 188 -10.28 -1.39 -0.51
N HIS A 189 -9.68 -2.51 -0.13
CA HIS A 189 -10.37 -3.79 -0.03
C HIS A 189 -11.13 -3.93 1.28
N LEU A 190 -12.29 -4.59 1.22
CA LEU A 190 -13.26 -4.58 2.33
C LEU A 190 -12.70 -5.19 3.62
N ILE A 191 -12.17 -6.41 3.55
CA ILE A 191 -11.70 -7.15 4.74
C ILE A 191 -10.60 -6.38 5.49
N PRO A 192 -9.47 -5.99 4.87
CA PRO A 192 -8.44 -5.24 5.58
C PRO A 192 -8.94 -3.86 6.06
N ALA A 193 -9.78 -3.16 5.29
CA ALA A 193 -10.34 -1.88 5.74
C ALA A 193 -11.23 -2.03 6.99
N VAL A 194 -12.06 -3.07 7.05
CA VAL A 194 -12.90 -3.38 8.22
C VAL A 194 -12.04 -3.76 9.42
N LEU A 195 -11.02 -4.60 9.23
CA LEU A 195 -10.11 -5.00 10.31
C LEU A 195 -9.26 -3.83 10.84
N ARG A 196 -8.78 -2.93 9.96
CA ARG A 196 -8.09 -1.70 10.37
C ARG A 196 -9.00 -0.80 11.20
N ALA A 197 -10.23 -0.57 10.73
CA ALA A 197 -11.22 0.20 11.49
C ALA A 197 -11.51 -0.46 12.85
N ALA A 198 -11.61 -1.79 12.92
CA ALA A 198 -11.78 -2.51 14.17
C ALA A 198 -10.63 -2.29 15.16
N LEU A 199 -9.39 -2.38 14.70
CA LEU A 199 -8.20 -2.22 15.53
C LEU A 199 -7.93 -0.76 15.94
N GLU A 200 -8.40 0.20 15.16
CA GLU A 200 -8.19 1.64 15.39
C GLU A 200 -9.36 2.34 16.10
N GLY A 201 -10.45 1.60 16.38
CA GLY A 201 -11.68 2.19 16.94
C GLY A 201 -12.42 3.10 15.94
N GLY A 202 -12.26 2.85 14.65
CA GLY A 202 -12.91 3.58 13.55
C GLY A 202 -14.33 3.09 13.23
N THR A 203 -14.93 3.71 12.21
CA THR A 203 -16.27 3.38 11.70
C THR A 203 -16.18 2.74 10.32
N VAL A 204 -16.87 1.61 10.14
CA VAL A 204 -17.02 0.91 8.86
C VAL A 204 -18.15 1.53 8.06
N GLN A 205 -17.94 1.75 6.76
CA GLN A 205 -18.99 2.23 5.86
C GLN A 205 -19.52 1.10 4.98
N ILE A 206 -20.83 0.86 5.03
CA ILE A 206 -21.52 -0.07 4.11
C ILE A 206 -22.26 0.76 3.06
N TYR A 207 -21.96 0.52 1.78
CA TYR A 207 -22.59 1.23 0.67
C TYR A 207 -23.69 0.36 0.05
N GLY A 208 -24.94 0.80 0.23
CA GLY A 208 -26.13 0.11 -0.28
C GLY A 208 -26.59 -1.04 0.61
N THR A 209 -27.84 -0.95 1.05
CA THR A 209 -28.49 -1.92 1.95
C THR A 209 -29.88 -2.35 1.45
N ASP A 210 -30.16 -2.07 0.17
CA ASP A 210 -31.42 -2.30 -0.51
C ASP A 210 -31.26 -3.12 -1.81
N TYR A 211 -30.14 -3.81 -2.00
CA TYR A 211 -29.92 -4.73 -3.13
C TYR A 211 -30.90 -5.93 -3.10
N PRO A 212 -31.21 -6.54 -4.25
CA PRO A 212 -31.98 -7.79 -4.31
C PRO A 212 -31.13 -9.01 -3.87
N THR A 213 -30.60 -8.96 -2.66
CA THR A 213 -29.79 -10.00 -2.00
C THR A 213 -30.39 -10.32 -0.62
N PRO A 214 -30.07 -11.47 -0.01
CA PRO A 214 -30.72 -11.91 1.22
C PRO A 214 -30.71 -10.91 2.40
N ASP A 215 -29.66 -10.09 2.50
CA ASP A 215 -29.50 -9.09 3.58
C ASP A 215 -29.44 -7.63 3.08
N GLY A 216 -29.79 -7.42 1.81
CA GLY A 216 -29.79 -6.11 1.16
C GLY A 216 -28.42 -5.56 0.79
N THR A 217 -27.31 -6.20 1.16
CA THR A 217 -25.95 -5.76 0.80
C THR A 217 -25.40 -6.53 -0.40
N CYS A 218 -24.46 -5.94 -1.15
CA CYS A 218 -23.92 -6.59 -2.34
C CYS A 218 -23.08 -7.82 -1.99
N ILE A 219 -23.12 -8.84 -2.86
CA ILE A 219 -22.38 -10.10 -2.71
C ILE A 219 -21.17 -10.09 -3.63
N ARG A 220 -20.00 -10.42 -3.08
CA ARG A 220 -18.73 -10.47 -3.80
C ARG A 220 -18.03 -11.81 -3.58
N ASP A 221 -17.23 -12.21 -4.53
CA ASP A 221 -16.38 -13.39 -4.42
C ASP A 221 -15.08 -13.07 -3.69
N TYR A 222 -14.75 -13.84 -2.66
CA TYR A 222 -13.51 -13.73 -1.90
C TYR A 222 -12.78 -15.08 -1.93
N VAL A 223 -11.56 -15.08 -2.44
CA VAL A 223 -10.72 -16.28 -2.53
C VAL A 223 -9.49 -16.07 -1.67
N HIS A 224 -9.15 -17.06 -0.84
CA HIS A 224 -7.98 -16.97 0.01
C HIS A 224 -6.70 -16.90 -0.82
N VAL A 225 -5.75 -16.05 -0.44
CA VAL A 225 -4.53 -15.82 -1.22
C VAL A 225 -3.67 -17.09 -1.38
N SER A 226 -3.68 -17.99 -0.38
CA SER A 226 -3.01 -19.30 -0.50
C SER A 226 -3.69 -20.23 -1.50
N ASP A 227 -5.02 -20.17 -1.63
CA ASP A 227 -5.75 -20.94 -2.65
C ASP A 227 -5.41 -20.39 -4.05
N LEU A 228 -5.34 -19.07 -4.20
CA LEU A 228 -4.87 -18.43 -5.44
C LEU A 228 -3.43 -18.81 -5.78
N ALA A 229 -2.51 -18.77 -4.81
CA ALA A 229 -1.12 -19.18 -5.01
C ALA A 229 -1.01 -20.64 -5.49
N SER A 230 -1.81 -21.55 -4.91
CA SER A 230 -1.86 -22.94 -5.35
C SER A 230 -2.40 -23.09 -6.78
N ALA A 231 -3.35 -22.25 -7.20
CA ALA A 231 -3.87 -22.22 -8.56
C ALA A 231 -2.81 -21.77 -9.58
N HIS A 232 -1.97 -20.78 -9.22
CA HIS A 232 -0.83 -20.37 -10.04
C HIS A 232 0.21 -21.48 -10.17
N GLY A 233 0.49 -22.19 -9.06
CA GLY A 233 1.33 -23.39 -9.07
C GLY A 233 0.80 -24.50 -9.99
N ALA A 234 -0.51 -24.76 -9.95
CA ALA A 234 -1.16 -25.75 -10.83
C ALA A 234 -1.14 -25.32 -12.31
N ALA A 235 -1.38 -24.03 -12.59
CA ALA A 235 -1.25 -23.48 -13.94
C ALA A 235 0.19 -23.62 -14.47
N MET A 236 1.20 -23.38 -13.63
CA MET A 236 2.60 -23.59 -13.98
C MET A 236 2.89 -25.05 -14.27
N ALA A 237 2.44 -25.98 -13.41
CA ALA A 237 2.61 -27.41 -13.64
C ALA A 237 2.00 -27.84 -15.00
N ARG A 238 0.84 -27.29 -15.36
CA ARG A 238 0.20 -27.52 -16.67
C ARG A 238 1.05 -27.02 -17.83
N LEU A 239 1.58 -25.80 -17.75
CA LEU A 239 2.46 -25.24 -18.79
C LEU A 239 3.78 -26.02 -18.92
N LEU A 240 4.34 -26.50 -17.82
CA LEU A 240 5.58 -27.28 -17.81
C LEU A 240 5.38 -28.71 -18.33
N ALA A 241 4.20 -29.30 -18.13
CA ALA A 241 3.85 -30.62 -18.63
C ALA A 241 3.49 -30.62 -20.13
N SER A 242 3.27 -29.46 -20.73
CA SER A 242 2.97 -29.34 -22.16
C SER A 242 4.24 -29.57 -22.99
N GLU A 243 4.16 -30.47 -23.96
CA GLU A 243 5.22 -30.67 -24.95
C GLU A 243 5.43 -29.39 -25.77
N GLU A 244 6.63 -29.21 -26.33
CA GLU A 244 6.90 -28.12 -27.27
C GLU A 244 5.98 -28.28 -28.50
N GLY A 245 4.94 -27.44 -28.55
CA GLY A 245 3.90 -27.46 -29.57
C GLY A 245 3.51 -26.05 -30.01
N PRO A 246 2.48 -25.90 -30.87
CA PRO A 246 1.98 -24.59 -31.25
C PRO A 246 1.59 -23.79 -30.01
N GLY A 247 1.77 -22.47 -30.07
CA GLY A 247 1.38 -21.59 -28.96
C GLY A 247 -0.10 -21.78 -28.61
N LYS A 248 -0.40 -21.67 -27.32
CA LYS A 248 -1.73 -21.91 -26.77
C LYS A 248 -2.04 -20.87 -25.71
N PHE A 249 -3.25 -20.32 -25.75
CA PHE A 249 -3.80 -19.48 -24.70
C PHE A 249 -4.98 -20.18 -24.03
N GLU A 250 -4.95 -20.27 -22.70
CA GLU A 250 -6.06 -20.75 -21.88
C GLU A 250 -6.40 -19.72 -20.81
N ALA A 251 -7.64 -19.73 -20.33
CA ALA A 251 -8.05 -18.85 -19.27
C ALA A 251 -9.03 -19.55 -18.32
N PHE A 252 -8.86 -19.31 -17.02
CA PHE A 252 -9.62 -19.97 -15.97
C PHE A 252 -10.12 -18.96 -14.93
N ASN A 253 -11.40 -19.06 -14.59
CA ASN A 253 -11.98 -18.32 -13.48
C ASN A 253 -11.66 -19.02 -12.15
N LEU A 254 -11.24 -18.24 -11.16
CA LEU A 254 -10.97 -18.68 -9.79
C LEU A 254 -11.93 -17.95 -8.85
N GLY A 255 -12.82 -18.71 -8.20
CA GLY A 255 -13.85 -18.18 -7.31
C GLY A 255 -14.25 -19.16 -6.21
N SER A 256 -14.99 -18.66 -5.22
CA SER A 256 -15.62 -19.46 -4.16
C SER A 256 -16.97 -20.06 -4.58
N GLU A 257 -17.52 -19.62 -5.72
CA GLU A 257 -18.84 -19.97 -6.30
C GLU A 257 -20.07 -19.57 -5.47
N ASN A 258 -19.90 -19.33 -4.18
CA ASN A 258 -20.98 -18.89 -3.28
C ASN A 258 -20.99 -17.37 -3.11
N GLY A 259 -19.80 -16.77 -2.94
CA GLY A 259 -19.62 -15.37 -2.56
C GLY A 259 -20.11 -15.07 -1.15
N PHE A 260 -19.79 -13.88 -0.65
CA PHE A 260 -20.19 -13.38 0.66
C PHE A 260 -20.72 -11.96 0.55
N SER A 261 -21.78 -11.65 1.28
CA SER A 261 -22.32 -10.29 1.38
C SER A 261 -21.37 -9.39 2.17
N VAL A 262 -21.49 -8.07 1.99
CA VAL A 262 -20.75 -7.09 2.81
C VAL A 262 -21.06 -7.29 4.29
N ARG A 263 -22.33 -7.58 4.64
CA ARG A 263 -22.74 -7.76 6.03
C ARG A 263 -22.17 -9.05 6.63
N GLU A 264 -22.13 -10.15 5.87
CA GLU A 264 -21.50 -11.41 6.29
C GLU A 264 -20.00 -11.21 6.58
N VAL A 265 -19.30 -10.44 5.74
CA VAL A 265 -17.89 -10.11 5.93
C VAL A 265 -17.68 -9.27 7.19
N VAL A 266 -18.50 -8.24 7.42
CA VAL A 266 -18.42 -7.41 8.64
C VAL A 266 -18.66 -8.25 9.89
N GLN A 267 -19.68 -9.11 9.88
CA GLN A 267 -19.96 -10.00 11.00
C GLN A 267 -18.83 -11.02 11.24
N ALA A 268 -18.20 -11.53 10.19
CA ALA A 268 -17.03 -12.39 10.32
C ALA A 268 -15.85 -11.64 10.96
N CYS A 269 -15.64 -10.37 10.60
CA CYS A 269 -14.64 -9.51 11.24
C CYS A 269 -14.96 -9.26 12.72
N GLU A 270 -16.22 -8.94 13.07
CA GLU A 270 -16.68 -8.78 14.45
C GLU A 270 -16.40 -10.03 15.31
N ARG A 271 -16.71 -11.22 14.77
CA ARG A 271 -16.40 -12.50 15.43
C ARG A 271 -14.90 -12.69 15.64
N ALA A 272 -14.07 -12.29 14.67
CA ALA A 272 -12.62 -12.45 14.75
C ALA A 272 -11.97 -11.48 15.75
N VAL A 273 -12.44 -10.22 15.82
CA VAL A 273 -11.91 -9.21 16.75
C VAL A 273 -12.51 -9.30 18.16
N GLY A 274 -13.67 -9.96 18.30
CA GLY A 274 -14.31 -10.22 19.59
C GLY A 274 -15.18 -9.07 20.12
N HIS A 275 -15.50 -8.07 19.29
CA HIS A 275 -16.40 -6.97 19.64
C HIS A 275 -17.20 -6.51 18.41
N THR A 276 -18.30 -5.79 18.65
CA THR A 276 -19.11 -5.18 17.59
C THR A 276 -18.41 -3.97 16.98
N LEU A 277 -18.66 -3.71 15.71
CA LEU A 277 -18.09 -2.57 14.98
C LEU A 277 -19.11 -1.45 14.82
N SER A 278 -18.63 -0.21 14.86
CA SER A 278 -19.44 0.94 14.48
C SER A 278 -19.64 0.92 12.96
N VAL A 279 -20.88 0.83 12.50
CA VAL A 279 -21.24 0.77 11.07
C VAL A 279 -22.10 1.98 10.70
N THR A 280 -21.75 2.63 9.59
CA THR A 280 -22.59 3.65 8.95
C THR A 280 -23.03 3.18 7.58
N GLU A 281 -24.35 3.14 7.35
CA GLU A 281 -24.92 2.83 6.05
C GLU A 281 -24.95 4.07 5.16
N ARG A 282 -24.59 3.91 3.89
CA ARG A 282 -24.55 4.95 2.85
C ARG A 282 -25.34 4.50 1.62
N GLY A 283 -25.69 5.45 0.76
CA GLY A 283 -26.30 5.14 -0.53
C GLY A 283 -25.41 4.22 -1.39
N ARG A 284 -26.04 3.49 -2.32
CA ARG A 284 -25.34 2.60 -3.25
C ARG A 284 -24.26 3.35 -4.02
N ARG A 285 -23.17 2.63 -4.34
CA ARG A 285 -22.21 3.13 -5.33
C ARG A 285 -22.87 3.07 -6.72
N PRO A 286 -22.74 4.11 -7.56
CA PRO A 286 -23.30 4.08 -8.90
C PRO A 286 -22.79 2.86 -9.69
N ALA A 287 -23.72 2.16 -10.35
CA ALA A 287 -23.45 0.97 -11.16
C ALA A 287 -22.77 -0.20 -10.43
N ASP A 288 -22.87 -0.29 -9.10
CA ASP A 288 -22.31 -1.40 -8.33
C ASP A 288 -23.28 -2.62 -8.37
N PRO A 289 -22.90 -3.76 -8.96
CA PRO A 289 -23.82 -4.88 -9.16
C PRO A 289 -24.21 -5.59 -7.85
N PRO A 290 -25.42 -6.17 -7.77
CA PRO A 290 -25.87 -6.88 -6.57
C PRO A 290 -25.03 -8.11 -6.25
N ARG A 291 -24.58 -8.87 -7.27
CA ARG A 291 -23.84 -10.12 -7.09
C ARG A 291 -22.76 -10.25 -8.15
N LEU A 292 -21.52 -10.50 -7.71
CA LEU A 292 -20.38 -10.82 -8.56
C LEU A 292 -19.67 -12.05 -7.99
N VAL A 293 -19.89 -13.20 -8.61
CA VAL A 293 -19.37 -14.51 -8.16
C VAL A 293 -18.95 -15.32 -9.37
N ALA A 294 -17.73 -15.85 -9.35
CA ALA A 294 -17.15 -16.58 -10.46
C ALA A 294 -17.51 -18.07 -10.39
N ASP A 295 -17.85 -18.64 -11.54
CA ASP A 295 -17.92 -20.09 -11.75
C ASP A 295 -16.49 -20.61 -11.93
N SER A 296 -16.12 -21.61 -11.13
CA SER A 296 -14.75 -22.16 -11.08
C SER A 296 -14.67 -23.57 -11.66
N SER A 297 -15.73 -24.04 -12.32
CA SER A 297 -15.86 -25.43 -12.79
C SER A 297 -14.71 -25.83 -13.71
N LEU A 298 -14.33 -24.97 -14.66
CA LEU A 298 -13.25 -25.24 -15.60
C LEU A 298 -11.89 -25.31 -14.90
N ALA A 299 -11.62 -24.43 -13.93
CA ALA A 299 -10.38 -24.46 -13.14
C ALA A 299 -10.27 -25.73 -12.29
N LYS A 300 -11.40 -26.20 -11.71
CA LYS A 300 -11.44 -27.46 -10.96
C LYS A 300 -11.12 -28.65 -11.83
N GLU A 301 -11.69 -28.71 -13.03
CA GLU A 301 -11.46 -29.80 -13.99
C GLU A 301 -10.03 -29.78 -14.54
N ALA A 302 -9.57 -28.63 -15.01
CA ALA A 302 -8.31 -28.52 -15.77
C ALA A 302 -7.06 -28.36 -14.89
N LEU A 303 -7.19 -27.73 -13.71
CA LEU A 303 -6.09 -27.42 -12.80
C LEU A 303 -6.20 -28.13 -11.45
N GLY A 304 -7.30 -28.83 -11.18
CA GLY A 304 -7.56 -29.40 -9.86
C GLY A 304 -7.75 -28.32 -8.78
N PHE A 305 -8.16 -27.11 -9.17
CA PHE A 305 -8.34 -25.98 -8.25
C PHE A 305 -9.32 -26.32 -7.13
N LYS A 306 -8.97 -25.98 -5.89
CA LYS A 306 -9.79 -26.24 -4.71
C LYS A 306 -9.78 -25.03 -3.80
N ILE A 307 -10.96 -24.69 -3.30
CA ILE A 307 -11.12 -23.75 -2.19
C ILE A 307 -10.95 -24.55 -0.91
N THR A 308 -9.95 -24.19 -0.11
CA THR A 308 -9.64 -24.88 1.15
C THR A 308 -9.91 -24.00 2.37
N HIS A 309 -10.26 -22.73 2.15
CA HIS A 309 -10.46 -21.72 3.18
C HIS A 309 -11.92 -21.22 3.22
N SER A 310 -12.51 -21.19 4.40
CA SER A 310 -13.81 -20.53 4.65
C SER A 310 -13.63 -19.02 4.90
N LEU A 311 -14.73 -18.26 4.87
CA LEU A 311 -14.71 -16.84 5.24
C LEU A 311 -14.08 -16.59 6.62
N GLU A 312 -14.39 -17.43 7.61
CA GLU A 312 -13.80 -17.34 8.95
C GLU A 312 -12.28 -17.50 8.91
N SER A 313 -11.77 -18.46 8.13
CA SER A 313 -10.33 -18.65 8.00
C SER A 313 -9.64 -17.50 7.25
N ILE A 314 -10.30 -16.96 6.22
CA ILE A 314 -9.84 -15.78 5.46
C ILE A 314 -9.71 -14.57 6.40
N VAL A 315 -10.76 -14.26 7.15
CA VAL A 315 -10.77 -13.12 8.07
C VAL A 315 -9.76 -13.31 9.20
N LYS A 316 -9.65 -14.54 9.73
CA LYS A 316 -8.68 -14.86 10.78
C LYS A 316 -7.25 -14.66 10.31
N SER A 317 -6.86 -15.18 9.14
CA SER A 317 -5.50 -15.00 8.62
C SER A 317 -5.20 -13.54 8.31
N ALA A 318 -6.17 -12.79 7.75
CA ALA A 318 -6.05 -11.35 7.52
C ALA A 318 -5.85 -10.56 8.83
N LEU A 319 -6.58 -10.89 9.90
CA LEU A 319 -6.44 -10.22 11.19
C LEU A 319 -5.06 -10.46 11.82
N GLU A 320 -4.60 -11.71 11.81
CA GLU A 320 -3.28 -12.04 12.36
C GLU A 320 -2.16 -11.39 11.55
N TRP A 321 -2.31 -11.32 10.23
CA TRP A 321 -1.39 -10.55 9.39
C TRP A 321 -1.45 -9.06 9.70
N GLU A 322 -2.62 -8.43 9.85
CA GLU A 322 -2.72 -7.00 10.14
C GLU A 322 -2.04 -6.64 11.47
N LYS A 323 -2.14 -7.50 12.49
CA LYS A 323 -1.38 -7.35 13.75
C LYS A 323 0.13 -7.45 13.50
N LYS A 324 0.58 -8.43 12.71
CA LYS A 324 2.00 -8.61 12.37
C LYS A 324 2.54 -7.46 11.52
N ARG A 325 1.81 -7.01 10.50
CA ARG A 325 2.14 -5.87 9.65
C ARG A 325 2.31 -4.61 10.49
N ARG A 326 1.40 -4.35 11.43
CA ARG A 326 1.56 -3.25 12.39
C ARG A 326 2.84 -3.39 13.19
N ALA A 327 3.14 -4.58 13.70
CA ALA A 327 4.40 -4.84 14.40
C ALA A 327 5.61 -4.52 13.51
N LEU A 328 5.62 -5.01 12.26
CA LEU A 328 6.68 -4.75 11.27
C LEU A 328 6.87 -3.25 10.98
N ILE A 329 5.77 -2.51 10.86
CA ILE A 329 5.77 -1.05 10.67
C ILE A 329 6.27 -0.34 11.94
N THR A 330 5.90 -0.82 13.13
CA THR A 330 6.34 -0.23 14.41
C THR A 330 7.76 -0.62 14.79
N THR A 331 8.38 -1.62 14.15
CA THR A 331 9.74 -2.06 14.45
C THR A 331 10.68 -1.67 13.31
N SER A 332 11.27 -0.47 13.35
CA SER A 332 12.73 -0.31 13.16
C SER A 332 13.19 1.14 13.01
N ARG A 333 12.31 2.11 12.73
CA ARG A 333 12.76 3.51 12.53
C ARG A 333 12.33 4.39 13.69
N LYS A 334 13.29 5.04 14.33
CA LYS A 334 13.02 6.11 15.30
C LYS A 334 12.94 7.43 14.56
N ALA A 335 12.21 8.39 15.10
CA ALA A 335 12.11 9.72 14.53
C ALA A 335 12.24 10.82 15.57
N VAL A 336 12.58 12.01 15.07
CA VAL A 336 12.39 13.27 15.77
C VAL A 336 11.34 14.06 15.01
N PHE A 337 10.17 14.21 15.64
CA PHE A 337 9.11 15.08 15.16
C PHE A 337 9.41 16.52 15.56
N LEU A 338 9.33 17.43 14.60
CA LEU A 338 9.76 18.82 14.74
C LEU A 338 8.60 19.73 14.37
N ASP A 339 8.29 20.72 15.20
CA ASP A 339 7.58 21.89 14.67
C ASP A 339 8.47 22.66 13.70
N ARG A 340 7.83 23.38 12.76
CA ARG A 340 8.53 24.20 11.76
C ARG A 340 8.79 25.61 12.27
N ASP A 341 7.72 26.32 12.62
CA ASP A 341 7.70 27.76 12.82
C ASP A 341 7.86 28.10 14.31
N GLY A 342 9.07 28.53 14.67
CA GLY A 342 9.51 28.78 16.05
C GLY A 342 10.50 27.74 16.55
N THR A 343 10.70 26.65 15.81
CA THR A 343 11.62 25.55 16.16
C THR A 343 12.75 25.38 15.14
N ILE A 344 12.44 25.24 13.85
CA ILE A 344 13.45 25.15 12.77
C ILE A 344 13.76 26.54 12.21
N ASN A 345 12.72 27.32 11.89
CA ASN A 345 12.83 28.69 11.40
C ASN A 345 12.11 29.68 12.31
N GLU A 346 12.44 30.95 12.15
CA GLU A 346 11.70 32.06 12.77
C GLU A 346 10.20 31.99 12.39
N ASP A 347 9.32 32.37 13.33
CA ASP A 347 7.87 32.44 13.13
C ASP A 347 7.41 33.90 12.93
N PRO A 348 7.41 34.43 11.68
CA PRO A 348 6.82 35.71 11.36
C PRO A 348 5.29 35.62 11.13
N GLY A 349 4.67 34.46 11.41
CA GLY A 349 3.28 34.15 11.06
C GLY A 349 3.16 33.35 9.75
N TYR A 350 2.16 33.68 8.92
CA TYR A 350 1.87 32.91 7.70
C TYR A 350 2.91 33.17 6.60
N ILE A 351 3.88 32.28 6.47
CA ILE A 351 4.92 32.35 5.44
C ILE A 351 4.37 31.85 4.09
N ALA A 352 4.15 32.77 3.15
CA ALA A 352 3.80 32.45 1.76
C ALA A 352 4.95 32.73 0.78
N ASP A 353 5.92 33.54 1.18
CA ASP A 353 7.09 33.92 0.39
C ASP A 353 8.31 33.11 0.86
N PRO A 354 8.91 32.25 0.00
CA PRO A 354 10.09 31.47 0.34
C PRO A 354 11.28 32.31 0.82
N ASP A 355 11.43 33.55 0.37
CA ASP A 355 12.55 34.42 0.75
C ASP A 355 12.47 34.91 2.20
N LEU A 356 11.32 34.74 2.86
CA LEU A 356 11.13 35.05 4.27
C LEU A 356 11.55 33.91 5.20
N ILE A 357 11.95 32.75 4.68
CA ILE A 357 12.44 31.64 5.50
C ILE A 357 13.81 31.99 6.07
N LYS A 358 13.87 32.06 7.41
CA LYS A 358 15.08 32.28 8.20
C LYS A 358 15.26 31.14 9.19
N VAL A 359 16.20 30.25 8.89
CA VAL A 359 16.55 29.11 9.75
C VAL A 359 17.39 29.61 10.93
N TYR A 360 17.08 29.15 12.14
CA TYR A 360 17.89 29.50 13.32
C TYR A 360 19.32 28.97 13.20
N ASP A 361 20.29 29.68 13.80
CA ASP A 361 21.68 29.22 13.80
C ASP A 361 21.82 27.84 14.48
N GLY A 362 22.72 27.01 13.96
CA GLY A 362 22.97 25.66 14.47
C GLY A 362 21.93 24.59 14.12
N VAL A 363 20.75 24.94 13.60
CA VAL A 363 19.69 23.97 13.23
C VAL A 363 20.19 22.93 12.24
N GLY A 364 20.88 23.34 11.16
CA GLY A 364 21.42 22.41 10.18
C GLY A 364 22.38 21.39 10.81
N ARG A 365 23.24 21.81 11.74
CA ARG A 365 24.16 20.90 12.47
C ARG A 365 23.41 19.96 13.40
N ALA A 366 22.41 20.47 14.12
CA ALA A 366 21.60 19.69 15.05
C ALA A 366 20.86 18.55 14.35
N LEU A 367 20.18 18.89 13.24
CA LEU A 367 19.43 17.94 12.43
C LEU A 367 20.36 16.90 11.76
N ALA A 368 21.52 17.32 11.26
CA ALA A 368 22.51 16.39 10.70
C ALA A 368 22.98 15.34 11.73
N LYS A 369 23.26 15.74 12.98
CA LYS A 369 23.64 14.81 14.05
C LYS A 369 22.54 13.80 14.37
N LEU A 370 21.28 14.24 14.39
CA LEU A 370 20.14 13.34 14.62
C LEU A 370 19.99 12.32 13.48
N LYS A 371 20.18 12.74 12.23
CA LYS A 371 20.21 11.83 11.08
C LYS A 371 21.34 10.81 11.15
N GLU A 372 22.54 11.26 11.52
CA GLU A 372 23.71 10.38 11.69
C GLU A 372 23.47 9.32 12.77
N ALA A 373 22.71 9.65 13.81
CA ALA A 373 22.26 8.71 14.83
C ALA A 373 21.08 7.80 14.41
N GLY A 374 20.63 7.88 13.15
CA GLY A 374 19.59 7.01 12.59
C GLY A 374 18.15 7.47 12.83
N TYR A 375 17.94 8.71 13.27
CA TYR A 375 16.59 9.26 13.37
C TYR A 375 16.09 9.77 12.01
N LEU A 376 14.85 9.43 11.68
CA LEU A 376 14.09 10.17 10.67
C LEU A 376 13.72 11.56 11.20
N LEU A 377 13.83 12.58 10.35
CA LEU A 377 13.45 13.96 10.67
C LEU A 377 12.11 14.29 10.04
N ILE A 378 11.09 14.47 10.87
CA ILE A 378 9.72 14.66 10.42
C ILE A 378 9.21 16.03 10.84
N VAL A 379 8.89 16.89 9.88
CA VAL A 379 8.29 18.19 10.16
C VAL A 379 6.78 18.04 10.27
N ILE A 380 6.22 18.39 11.42
CA ILE A 380 4.77 18.42 11.65
C ILE A 380 4.30 19.83 11.97
N SER A 381 3.36 20.38 11.20
CA SER A 381 2.99 21.80 11.34
C SER A 381 1.51 22.12 11.10
N ASN A 382 1.01 23.11 11.86
CA ASN A 382 -0.33 23.68 11.71
C ASN A 382 -0.29 24.88 10.73
N GLN A 383 -0.69 24.68 9.47
CA GLN A 383 -0.63 25.69 8.40
C GLN A 383 -2.02 26.21 8.01
N SER A 384 -2.74 26.82 8.97
CA SER A 384 -4.10 27.35 8.75
C SER A 384 -4.16 28.52 7.76
N GLY A 385 -3.02 29.09 7.36
CA GLY A 385 -2.93 30.15 6.36
C GLY A 385 -3.49 29.71 5.01
N VAL A 386 -3.41 28.42 4.68
CA VAL A 386 -3.97 27.84 3.45
C VAL A 386 -5.50 27.91 3.49
N ALA A 387 -6.16 27.32 4.50
CA ALA A 387 -7.62 27.39 4.60
C ALA A 387 -8.15 28.81 4.84
N ARG A 388 -7.32 29.75 5.32
CA ARG A 388 -7.65 31.17 5.45
C ARG A 388 -7.47 31.96 4.16
N GLY A 389 -6.92 31.36 3.09
CA GLY A 389 -6.64 32.03 1.82
C GLY A 389 -5.47 33.02 1.88
N LEU A 390 -4.65 32.94 2.93
CA LEU A 390 -3.47 33.79 3.13
C LEU A 390 -2.21 33.22 2.49
N ILE A 391 -2.20 31.90 2.26
CA ILE A 391 -1.12 31.20 1.55
C ILE A 391 -1.70 30.70 0.22
N PRO A 392 -1.24 31.23 -0.92
CA PRO A 392 -1.69 30.80 -2.24
C PRO A 392 -1.36 29.33 -2.53
N GLU A 393 -2.08 28.75 -3.50
CA GLU A 393 -1.81 27.39 -3.98
C GLU A 393 -0.34 27.23 -4.44
N GLY A 394 0.29 26.13 -4.04
CA GLY A 394 1.70 25.84 -4.31
C GLY A 394 2.72 26.74 -3.60
N ALA A 395 2.30 27.79 -2.88
CA ALA A 395 3.24 28.65 -2.15
C ALA A 395 3.90 27.90 -0.99
N LEU A 396 3.14 27.07 -0.29
CA LEU A 396 3.63 26.25 0.80
C LEU A 396 4.70 25.24 0.34
N ASP A 397 4.51 24.63 -0.85
CA ASP A 397 5.49 23.71 -1.43
C ASP A 397 6.80 24.42 -1.79
N ARG A 398 6.71 25.64 -2.33
CA ARG A 398 7.90 26.47 -2.60
C ARG A 398 8.64 26.87 -1.33
N VAL A 399 7.91 27.16 -0.25
CA VAL A 399 8.48 27.44 1.07
C VAL A 399 9.24 26.22 1.60
N HIS A 400 8.66 25.03 1.50
CA HIS A 400 9.34 23.79 1.91
C HIS A 400 10.54 23.44 1.02
N ALA A 401 10.44 23.66 -0.29
CA ALA A 401 11.57 23.49 -1.19
C ALA A 401 12.74 24.41 -0.78
N ARG A 402 12.47 25.68 -0.49
CA ARG A 402 13.49 26.62 -0.03
C ARG A 402 14.10 26.23 1.31
N LEU A 403 13.28 25.77 2.26
CA LEU A 403 13.78 25.26 3.54
C LEU A 403 14.69 24.04 3.34
N ASN A 404 14.28 23.10 2.48
CA ASN A 404 15.08 21.94 2.12
C ASN A 404 16.41 22.35 1.47
N ASP A 405 16.41 23.32 0.55
CA ASP A 405 17.63 23.80 -0.09
C ASP A 405 18.64 24.36 0.94
N ILE A 406 18.15 25.15 1.90
CA ILE A 406 18.98 25.70 2.98
C ILE A 406 19.59 24.58 3.83
N LEU A 407 18.81 23.56 4.18
CA LEU A 407 19.24 22.47 5.07
C LEU A 407 20.06 21.39 4.35
N THR A 408 19.87 21.20 3.04
CA THR A 408 20.58 20.19 2.24
C THR A 408 22.08 20.43 2.22
N ALA A 409 22.53 21.68 2.26
CA ALA A 409 23.95 22.03 2.34
C ALA A 409 24.66 21.44 3.58
N SER A 410 23.92 21.08 4.63
CA SER A 410 24.42 20.42 5.85
C SER A 410 24.03 18.94 5.96
N GLY A 411 23.45 18.33 4.91
CA GLY A 411 22.91 16.96 4.97
C GLY A 411 21.67 16.83 5.86
N ALA A 412 20.97 17.94 6.12
CA ALA A 412 20.03 18.08 7.23
C ALA A 412 18.57 18.27 6.79
N ALA A 413 18.24 18.03 5.52
CA ALA A 413 16.88 18.20 5.02
C ALA A 413 15.92 17.20 5.70
N PRO A 414 14.71 17.62 6.11
CA PRO A 414 13.69 16.71 6.63
C PRO A 414 13.35 15.58 5.65
N ASP A 415 13.07 14.40 6.20
CA ASP A 415 12.68 13.22 5.41
C ASP A 415 11.22 13.30 4.98
N TYR A 416 10.38 13.99 5.76
CA TYR A 416 8.96 14.10 5.46
C TYR A 416 8.30 15.32 6.14
N TYR A 417 7.23 15.79 5.52
CA TYR A 417 6.37 16.86 6.00
C TYR A 417 4.93 16.35 6.16
N GLU A 418 4.34 16.54 7.33
CA GLU A 418 2.94 16.19 7.60
C GLU A 418 2.21 17.42 8.18
N LEU A 419 1.16 17.87 7.49
CA LEU A 419 0.64 19.22 7.68
C LEU A 419 -0.86 19.22 7.95
N CYS A 420 -1.29 20.03 8.93
CA CYS A 420 -2.69 20.38 9.09
C CYS A 420 -2.98 21.71 8.39
N LEU A 421 -3.78 21.67 7.32
CA LEU A 421 -4.13 22.88 6.54
C LEU A 421 -5.41 23.58 7.04
N HIS A 422 -6.12 22.96 7.98
CA HIS A 422 -7.43 23.40 8.46
C HIS A 422 -7.34 24.60 9.42
N ARG A 423 -8.45 25.34 9.50
CA ARG A 423 -8.63 26.42 10.48
C ARG A 423 -8.84 25.82 11.88
N PRO A 424 -8.51 26.56 12.96
CA PRO A 424 -8.85 26.13 14.32
C PRO A 424 -10.34 25.82 14.51
N GLU A 425 -11.19 26.54 13.80
CA GLU A 425 -12.65 26.44 13.91
C GLU A 425 -13.24 25.23 13.14
N ASP A 426 -12.44 24.56 12.30
CA ASP A 426 -12.91 23.41 11.51
C ASP A 426 -12.99 22.11 12.34
N HIS A 427 -12.55 22.14 13.60
CA HIS A 427 -12.57 21.01 14.54
C HIS A 427 -11.93 19.70 14.02
N CYS A 428 -11.04 19.78 13.03
CA CYS A 428 -10.40 18.61 12.43
C CYS A 428 -9.61 17.75 13.42
N GLU A 429 -9.40 16.49 13.09
CA GLU A 429 -8.61 15.55 13.91
C GLU A 429 -7.09 15.74 13.78
N CYS A 430 -6.62 16.41 12.72
CA CYS A 430 -5.19 16.56 12.43
C CYS A 430 -4.50 17.76 13.09
N ARG A 431 -5.23 18.74 13.62
CA ARG A 431 -4.60 19.94 14.20
C ARG A 431 -3.93 19.64 15.54
N LYS A 432 -2.64 19.98 15.71
CA LYS A 432 -1.95 19.93 17.01
C LYS A 432 -2.71 20.78 18.03
N PRO A 433 -2.96 20.31 19.27
CA PRO A 433 -2.28 19.20 19.98
C PRO A 433 -2.82 17.78 19.75
N LYS A 434 -3.73 17.55 18.79
CA LYS A 434 -4.14 16.17 18.48
C LYS A 434 -2.97 15.38 17.87
N PRO A 435 -2.87 14.06 18.07
CA PRO A 435 -1.71 13.25 17.69
C PRO A 435 -1.70 12.78 16.22
N LYS A 436 -2.75 13.09 15.45
CA LYS A 436 -2.99 12.47 14.14
C LYS A 436 -1.88 12.74 13.10
N LEU A 437 -1.17 13.89 13.15
CA LEU A 437 -0.01 14.12 12.26
C LEU A 437 1.12 13.12 12.55
N ILE A 438 1.43 12.89 13.84
CA ILE A 438 2.44 11.90 14.23
C ILE A 438 2.00 10.50 13.80
N PHE A 439 0.74 10.13 14.02
CA PHE A 439 0.22 8.83 13.59
C PHE A 439 0.26 8.63 12.07
N ASN A 440 -0.08 9.66 11.29
CA ASN A 440 0.00 9.60 9.83
C ASN A 440 1.45 9.37 9.38
N ALA A 441 2.38 10.19 9.87
CA ALA A 441 3.80 10.07 9.53
C ALA A 441 4.37 8.72 9.97
N ALA A 442 4.04 8.26 11.18
CA ALA A 442 4.53 6.99 11.71
C ALA A 442 3.99 5.79 10.95
N MET A 443 2.70 5.81 10.59
CA MET A 443 2.10 4.77 9.75
C MET A 443 2.77 4.72 8.37
N LYS A 444 2.98 5.88 7.76
CA LYS A 444 3.55 6.00 6.41
C LYS A 444 5.03 5.61 6.35
N LEU A 445 5.78 5.96 7.39
CA LEU A 445 7.24 5.81 7.43
C LEU A 445 7.70 4.72 8.41
N GLY A 446 6.81 3.86 8.89
CA GLY A 446 7.17 2.80 9.84
C GLY A 446 7.98 3.30 11.04
N ILE A 447 7.48 4.34 11.70
CA ILE A 447 8.15 4.94 12.85
C ILE A 447 7.63 4.31 14.14
N ASP A 448 8.56 3.90 15.01
CA ASP A 448 8.26 3.58 16.40
C ASP A 448 8.10 4.87 17.21
N ILE A 449 6.85 5.27 17.46
CA ILE A 449 6.56 6.50 18.23
C ILE A 449 7.10 6.38 19.66
N SER A 450 7.07 5.18 20.26
CA SER A 450 7.51 4.96 21.64
C SER A 450 9.03 5.08 21.82
N GLU A 451 9.78 5.04 20.72
CA GLU A 451 11.21 5.30 20.66
C GLU A 451 11.56 6.64 19.97
N SER A 452 10.56 7.49 19.74
CA SER A 452 10.70 8.77 19.02
C SER A 452 10.49 9.98 19.92
N TYR A 453 11.00 11.14 19.50
CA TYR A 453 10.95 12.38 20.27
C TYR A 453 10.12 13.45 19.57
N MET A 454 9.53 14.36 20.34
CA MET A 454 8.87 15.57 19.83
C MET A 454 9.63 16.81 20.31
N ILE A 455 10.00 17.71 19.39
CA ILE A 455 10.58 19.01 19.70
C ILE A 455 9.69 20.11 19.14
N GLY A 456 9.31 21.08 19.97
CA GLY A 456 8.57 22.26 19.54
C GLY A 456 8.76 23.44 20.48
N ASP A 457 8.09 24.55 20.19
CA ASP A 457 8.13 25.79 20.97
C ASP A 457 6.77 26.16 21.59
N LYS A 458 5.67 25.53 21.17
CA LYS A 458 4.30 25.86 21.63
C LYS A 458 3.69 24.76 22.52
N PRO A 459 2.69 25.10 23.35
CA PRO A 459 1.94 24.09 24.11
C PRO A 459 1.26 23.04 23.22
N SER A 460 0.90 23.42 21.99
CA SER A 460 0.33 22.49 21.01
C SER A 460 1.29 21.38 20.61
N ASP A 461 2.59 21.67 20.58
CA ASP A 461 3.63 20.72 20.18
C ASP A 461 3.89 19.70 21.29
N ILE A 462 4.00 20.21 22.52
CA ILE A 462 4.08 19.37 23.72
C ILE A 462 2.85 18.45 23.81
N GLY A 463 1.67 19.02 23.61
CA GLY A 463 0.42 18.26 23.63
C GLY A 463 0.36 17.17 22.55
N THR A 464 0.79 17.45 21.32
CA THR A 464 0.76 16.44 20.24
C THR A 464 1.70 15.28 20.53
N GLY A 465 2.93 15.54 20.97
CA GLY A 465 3.89 14.47 21.27
C GLY A 465 3.43 13.60 22.44
N LYS A 466 2.88 14.19 23.51
CA LYS A 466 2.30 13.44 24.63
C LYS A 466 1.13 12.58 24.21
N ASN A 467 0.18 13.17 23.48
CA ASN A 467 -1.01 12.45 23.03
C ASN A 467 -0.66 11.33 22.05
N ALA A 468 0.47 11.43 21.35
CA ALA A 468 0.97 10.39 20.46
C ALA A 468 1.76 9.29 21.20
N GLY A 469 2.25 9.57 22.41
CA GLY A 469 3.07 8.64 23.19
C GLY A 469 4.55 8.65 22.82
N CYS A 470 5.10 9.80 22.41
CA CYS A 470 6.54 9.94 22.17
C CYS A 470 7.36 9.63 23.43
N LYS A 471 8.55 9.03 23.24
CA LYS A 471 9.53 8.72 24.28
C LYS A 471 9.93 9.93 25.12
N GLY A 472 10.10 11.07 24.45
CA GLY A 472 10.47 12.32 25.09
C GLY A 472 9.90 13.55 24.38
N ILE A 473 9.56 14.54 25.17
CA ILE A 473 8.95 15.80 24.78
C ILE A 473 9.89 16.94 25.18
N LEU A 474 10.39 17.67 24.19
CA LEU A 474 11.38 18.71 24.38
C LEU A 474 10.82 20.06 23.96
N LEU A 475 11.06 21.07 24.80
CA LEU A 475 10.76 22.46 24.49
C LEU A 475 12.05 23.20 24.12
N VAL A 476 12.03 23.93 23.01
CA VAL A 476 13.08 24.92 22.69
C VAL A 476 12.57 26.32 23.00
N ARG A 477 13.43 27.19 23.53
CA ARG A 477 13.08 28.60 23.88
C ARG A 477 13.10 29.57 22.71
N THR A 478 13.35 29.09 21.49
CA THR A 478 13.11 29.84 20.25
C THR A 478 11.60 30.04 20.02
N GLY A 479 11.21 30.91 19.09
CA GLY A 479 9.80 31.19 18.82
C GLY A 479 9.03 31.61 20.08
N HIS A 480 7.99 30.85 20.42
CA HIS A 480 7.11 31.08 21.58
C HIS A 480 7.58 30.34 22.85
N GLY A 481 8.73 29.65 22.80
CA GLY A 481 9.17 28.75 23.85
C GLY A 481 9.36 29.40 25.22
N TRP A 482 9.89 30.62 25.27
CA TRP A 482 10.02 31.38 26.53
C TRP A 482 8.68 31.67 27.21
N GLU A 483 7.62 31.87 26.43
CA GLU A 483 6.27 32.11 26.95
C GLU A 483 5.61 30.80 27.34
N THR A 484 5.78 29.77 26.52
CA THR A 484 5.34 28.41 26.79
C THR A 484 5.90 27.88 28.11
N GLU A 485 7.21 28.01 28.34
CA GLU A 485 7.90 27.54 29.55
C GLU A 485 7.26 28.09 30.84
N LYS A 486 6.88 29.37 30.85
CA LYS A 486 6.26 30.02 32.03
C LYS A 486 4.91 29.40 32.40
N THR A 487 4.25 28.75 31.45
CA THR A 487 2.95 28.11 31.64
C THR A 487 3.04 26.61 31.92
N LEU A 488 4.24 26.02 31.78
CA LEU A 488 4.43 24.59 31.99
C LEU A 488 4.30 24.21 33.46
N LYS A 489 3.68 23.06 33.68
CA LYS A 489 3.72 22.40 35.00
C LYS A 489 4.97 21.52 35.10
N PRO A 490 5.48 21.27 36.32
CA PRO A 490 6.58 20.34 36.53
C PRO A 490 6.32 18.98 35.88
N GLY A 491 7.29 18.45 35.13
CA GLY A 491 7.19 17.18 34.42
C GLY A 491 6.35 17.21 33.14
N GLU A 492 5.94 18.39 32.66
CA GLU A 492 5.26 18.48 31.36
C GLU A 492 6.18 18.33 30.15
N VAL A 493 7.48 18.48 30.31
CA VAL A 493 8.48 18.24 29.27
C VAL A 493 9.68 17.56 29.91
N ASP A 494 10.39 16.74 29.14
CA ASP A 494 11.58 16.01 29.58
C ASP A 494 12.83 16.88 29.53
N PHE A 495 12.83 17.90 28.65
CA PHE A 495 13.92 18.86 28.52
C PHE A 495 13.43 20.23 28.03
N VAL A 496 14.10 21.28 28.52
CA VAL A 496 13.98 22.66 28.02
C VAL A 496 15.37 23.14 27.65
N GLY A 497 15.56 23.56 26.40
CA GLY A 497 16.82 24.10 25.90
C GLY A 497 16.68 25.45 25.24
N ASP A 498 17.78 26.18 25.13
CA ASP A 498 17.82 27.49 24.48
C ASP A 498 17.76 27.38 22.94
N SER A 499 18.06 26.20 22.38
CA SER A 499 18.09 25.97 20.94
C SER A 499 17.79 24.51 20.55
N LEU A 500 17.52 24.29 19.26
CA LEU A 500 17.39 22.95 18.69
C LEU A 500 18.69 22.13 18.84
N GLU A 501 19.86 22.77 18.82
CA GLU A 501 21.15 22.08 19.02
C GLU A 501 21.26 21.49 20.43
N GLU A 502 20.79 22.19 21.46
CA GLU A 502 20.74 21.65 22.82
C GLU A 502 19.76 20.49 22.96
N ALA A 503 18.57 20.62 22.36
CA ALA A 503 17.57 19.55 22.35
C ALA A 503 18.09 18.29 21.65
N ALA A 504 18.73 18.44 20.48
CA ALA A 504 19.35 17.33 19.77
C ALA A 504 20.47 16.67 20.59
N ASN A 505 21.35 17.46 21.20
CA ASN A 505 22.41 16.92 22.05
C ASN A 505 21.84 16.18 23.28
N TRP A 506 20.71 16.63 23.85
CA TRP A 506 20.05 15.94 24.94
C TRP A 506 19.50 14.57 24.50
N ILE A 507 18.85 14.49 23.33
CA ILE A 507 18.34 13.24 22.76
C ILE A 507 19.48 12.23 22.60
N LEU A 508 20.59 12.65 21.99
CA LEU A 508 21.75 11.80 21.73
C LEU A 508 22.42 11.26 23.00
N ARG A 509 22.30 11.98 24.14
CA ARG A 509 22.78 11.51 25.45
C ARG A 509 21.88 10.47 26.10
N GLN A 510 20.62 10.33 25.66
CA GLN A 510 19.72 9.30 26.19
C GLN A 510 20.00 7.90 25.58
N GLU A 511 20.84 7.81 24.54
CA GLU A 511 21.19 6.55 23.87
C GLU A 511 22.48 5.90 24.39
N THR A 512 23.30 6.66 25.12
CA THR A 512 24.48 6.18 25.86
C THR A 512 24.13 5.82 27.28
#